data_AF-A0A2M8BEY6-F1
#
_entry.id   AF-A0A2M8BEY6-F1
#
_cell.length_a   1.000
_cell.length_b   1.000
_cell.length_c   1.000
_cell.angle_alpha   90.00
_cell.angle_beta   90.00
_cell.angle_gamma   90.00
#
_symmetry.space_group_name_H-M   'P 1'
#
loop_
_entity.id
_entity.type
_entity.pdbx_description
1 polymer ?
#
loop_
_entity_poly.entity_id
_entity_poly.type
_entity_poly.pdbx_seq_one_letter_code
_entity_poly.pdbx_strand_id
1 'polypeptide(L)'
;MSLMLTLGLVACGGGGSDSPAIETANYLSGQAELGAWNVLQEARTQCGFGALTPNAKLDAAAFSHAKYLVDLSIETGVLELSHYESVGVAGFTGEYPGDRAISQGYYYSALAEILEATELEYTYQPIFPTMEERGANSMRSLLNTVYHLSGAMFEGSDVGLGAYMKTTMIDATTWREEYRFGALIGYTSPDLRITMGTRKVATYPCDGSSNIPTKFVPVYESPNPFPEMTSTSQSVGPPIYLKVDAPQVLTVNSSSSVSQNGISVPFVVLTNANDPNLDPNSGKPYIEANEAFVIPTVPLKPYTTYQVTLSGSIDKLAFSRSFTMSTGSQ
;
A
#
# COMPACT_ATOMS: atom_id res chain seq x y z
N MET A 1 -30.46 -30.60 -53.88
CA MET A 1 -29.38 -29.63 -53.65
C MET A 1 -28.52 -30.19 -52.53
N SER A 2 -27.32 -30.66 -52.88
CA SER A 2 -26.31 -31.18 -51.95
C SER A 2 -25.92 -30.14 -50.89
N LEU A 3 -25.60 -30.57 -49.67
CA LEU A 3 -24.21 -30.55 -49.21
C LEU A 3 -23.99 -31.41 -47.95
N MET A 4 -22.82 -32.04 -47.96
CA MET A 4 -22.20 -32.94 -46.99
C MET A 4 -21.86 -32.29 -45.62
N LEU A 5 -21.95 -33.13 -44.58
CA LEU A 5 -20.88 -33.52 -43.64
C LEU A 5 -19.86 -32.45 -43.14
N THR A 6 -19.75 -32.30 -41.82
CA THR A 6 -18.51 -32.66 -41.10
C THR A 6 -18.73 -32.75 -39.59
N LEU A 7 -18.27 -33.86 -39.03
CA LEU A 7 -18.10 -34.15 -37.61
C LEU A 7 -16.74 -33.58 -37.17
N GLY A 8 -16.67 -32.98 -35.98
CA GLY A 8 -15.41 -32.66 -35.32
C GLY A 8 -15.56 -32.80 -33.81
N LEU A 9 -15.15 -33.94 -33.26
CA LEU A 9 -14.83 -34.11 -31.84
C LEU A 9 -13.33 -33.82 -31.66
N VAL A 10 -12.97 -32.91 -30.75
CA VAL A 10 -11.74 -33.00 -29.94
C VAL A 10 -12.05 -32.49 -28.53
N ALA A 11 -11.52 -33.21 -27.55
CA ALA A 11 -11.78 -33.11 -26.13
C ALA A 11 -10.68 -32.32 -25.36
N CYS A 12 -11.04 -31.99 -24.11
CA CYS A 12 -10.22 -31.89 -22.89
C CYS A 12 -9.20 -30.75 -22.66
N GLY A 13 -9.35 -30.17 -21.45
CA GLY A 13 -8.27 -29.69 -20.58
C GLY A 13 -7.90 -28.21 -20.78
N GLY A 14 -7.90 -27.34 -19.77
CA GLY A 14 -8.04 -27.50 -18.34
C GLY A 14 -7.76 -26.16 -17.66
N GLY A 15 -8.33 -25.97 -16.47
CA GLY A 15 -7.84 -25.03 -15.46
C GLY A 15 -7.78 -23.55 -15.87
N GLY A 16 -8.94 -22.94 -16.16
CA GLY A 16 -9.06 -21.50 -15.97
C GLY A 16 -8.97 -21.21 -14.49
N SER A 17 -7.86 -20.63 -14.05
CA SER A 17 -7.83 -19.87 -12.81
C SER A 17 -8.82 -18.72 -13.00
N ASP A 18 -10.02 -18.86 -12.46
CA ASP A 18 -10.96 -17.76 -12.28
C ASP A 18 -10.31 -16.77 -11.31
N SER A 19 -9.45 -15.90 -11.83
CA SER A 19 -9.12 -14.65 -11.15
C SER A 19 -10.45 -13.90 -11.02
N PRO A 20 -10.91 -13.58 -9.80
CA PRO A 20 -12.16 -12.86 -9.63
C PRO A 20 -12.07 -11.55 -10.41
N ALA A 21 -13.10 -11.25 -11.21
CA ALA A 21 -13.20 -9.98 -11.91
C ALA A 21 -13.12 -8.86 -10.87
N ILE A 22 -12.22 -7.90 -11.08
CA ILE A 22 -12.14 -6.69 -10.27
C ILE A 22 -13.51 -6.01 -10.36
N GLU A 23 -14.24 -5.88 -9.25
CA GLU A 23 -15.45 -5.05 -9.24
C GLU A 23 -15.06 -3.65 -9.71
N THR A 24 -15.78 -3.13 -10.71
CA THR A 24 -15.47 -1.82 -11.27
C THR A 24 -15.75 -0.78 -10.21
N ALA A 25 -14.71 -0.20 -9.64
CA ALA A 25 -14.86 0.96 -8.80
C ALA A 25 -15.52 2.11 -9.57
N ASN A 26 -16.36 2.88 -8.87
CA ASN A 26 -17.06 4.03 -9.45
C ASN A 26 -16.14 5.27 -9.61
N TYR A 27 -14.82 5.09 -9.60
CA TYR A 27 -13.87 6.17 -9.85
C TYR A 27 -13.84 6.51 -11.34
N LEU A 28 -14.01 7.80 -11.65
CA LEU A 28 -14.03 8.29 -13.02
C LEU A 28 -12.63 8.40 -13.60
N SER A 29 -12.50 8.25 -14.92
CA SER A 29 -11.23 8.49 -15.62
C SER A 29 -10.68 9.87 -15.30
N GLY A 30 -9.38 9.96 -15.03
CA GLY A 30 -8.70 11.18 -14.65
C GLY A 30 -8.75 11.51 -13.15
N GLN A 31 -9.40 10.69 -12.31
CA GLN A 31 -9.34 10.83 -10.85
C GLN A 31 -8.11 10.15 -10.26
N ALA A 32 -7.55 10.71 -9.19
CA ALA A 32 -6.42 10.09 -8.48
C ALA A 32 -6.84 8.75 -7.85
N GLU A 33 -8.06 8.67 -7.35
CA GLU A 33 -8.66 7.49 -6.76
C GLU A 33 -8.66 6.32 -7.75
N LEU A 34 -8.89 6.55 -9.05
CA LEU A 34 -8.84 5.49 -10.07
C LEU A 34 -7.41 4.94 -10.23
N GLY A 35 -6.42 5.82 -10.33
CA GLY A 35 -5.01 5.40 -10.45
C GLY A 35 -4.53 4.62 -9.24
N ALA A 36 -4.86 5.11 -8.04
CA ALA A 36 -4.54 4.45 -6.78
C ALA A 36 -5.27 3.10 -6.64
N TRP A 37 -6.56 3.04 -6.98
CA TRP A 37 -7.37 1.83 -6.98
C TRP A 37 -6.75 0.74 -7.84
N ASN A 38 -6.36 1.07 -9.08
CA ASN A 38 -5.78 0.10 -10.00
C ASN A 38 -4.50 -0.52 -9.41
N VAL A 39 -3.62 0.31 -8.84
CA VAL A 39 -2.36 -0.16 -8.22
C VAL A 39 -2.64 -1.04 -7.00
N LEU A 40 -3.49 -0.59 -6.07
CA LEU A 40 -3.81 -1.33 -4.85
C LEU A 40 -4.51 -2.65 -5.17
N GLN A 41 -5.48 -2.62 -6.08
CA GLN A 41 -6.30 -3.76 -6.38
C GLN A 41 -5.54 -4.83 -7.18
N GLU A 42 -4.67 -4.41 -8.10
CA GLU A 42 -3.70 -5.31 -8.76
C GLU A 42 -2.79 -5.99 -7.71
N ALA A 43 -2.16 -5.19 -6.85
CA ALA A 43 -1.27 -5.69 -5.81
C ALA A 43 -1.95 -6.73 -4.90
N ARG A 44 -3.17 -6.44 -4.42
CA ARG A 44 -3.87 -7.32 -3.50
C ARG A 44 -4.39 -8.60 -4.15
N THR A 45 -5.02 -8.50 -5.32
CA THR A 45 -5.58 -9.68 -6.01
C THR A 45 -4.49 -10.60 -6.55
N GLN A 46 -3.45 -10.04 -7.18
CA GLN A 46 -2.35 -10.84 -7.71
C GLN A 46 -1.62 -11.60 -6.59
N CYS A 47 -1.47 -10.96 -5.42
CA CYS A 47 -0.68 -11.50 -4.32
C CYS A 47 -1.48 -12.24 -3.24
N GLY A 48 -2.77 -12.45 -3.45
CA GLY A 48 -3.60 -13.28 -2.56
C GLY A 48 -4.05 -12.60 -1.27
N PHE A 49 -4.04 -11.26 -1.20
CA PHE A 49 -4.63 -10.47 -0.10
C PHE A 49 -6.13 -10.22 -0.28
N GLY A 50 -6.70 -10.70 -1.39
CA GLY A 50 -8.12 -10.59 -1.73
C GLY A 50 -8.54 -9.22 -2.27
N ALA A 51 -9.70 -9.19 -2.92
CA ALA A 51 -10.25 -7.99 -3.51
C ALA A 51 -10.98 -7.13 -2.47
N LEU A 52 -10.79 -5.82 -2.57
CA LEU A 52 -11.52 -4.83 -1.79
C LEU A 52 -12.80 -4.43 -2.54
N THR A 53 -13.76 -3.91 -1.81
CA THR A 53 -14.98 -3.29 -2.34
C THR A 53 -14.95 -1.79 -2.04
N PRO A 54 -15.10 -0.91 -3.05
CA PRO A 54 -15.17 0.53 -2.83
C PRO A 54 -16.35 0.92 -1.94
N ASN A 55 -16.14 1.87 -1.03
CA ASN A 55 -17.14 2.33 -0.09
C ASN A 55 -17.19 3.86 -0.05
N ALA A 56 -18.29 4.43 -0.56
CA ALA A 56 -18.47 5.88 -0.70
C ALA A 56 -18.37 6.67 0.62
N LYS A 57 -18.60 6.03 1.77
CA LYS A 57 -18.45 6.69 3.08
C LYS A 57 -16.98 6.80 3.49
N LEU A 58 -16.20 5.76 3.19
CA LEU A 58 -14.76 5.80 3.37
C LEU A 58 -14.11 6.74 2.35
N ASP A 59 -14.61 6.83 1.11
CA ASP A 59 -14.17 7.83 0.12
C ASP A 59 -14.37 9.25 0.66
N ALA A 60 -15.57 9.53 1.18
CA ALA A 60 -15.88 10.83 1.77
C ALA A 60 -14.97 11.17 2.97
N ALA A 61 -14.61 10.16 3.77
CA ALA A 61 -13.73 10.35 4.93
C ALA A 61 -12.29 10.63 4.47
N ALA A 62 -11.75 9.83 3.55
CA ALA A 62 -10.42 10.01 2.98
C ALA A 62 -10.29 11.36 2.26
N PHE A 63 -11.30 11.73 1.46
CA PHE A 63 -11.32 13.02 0.76
C PHE A 63 -11.38 14.21 1.73
N SER A 64 -12.25 14.14 2.75
CA SER A 64 -12.37 15.21 3.76
C SER A 64 -11.05 15.42 4.49
N HIS A 65 -10.36 14.33 4.84
CA HIS A 65 -9.07 14.39 5.52
C HIS A 65 -7.96 14.94 4.62
N ALA A 66 -7.88 14.50 3.36
CA ALA A 66 -6.94 15.05 2.38
C ALA A 66 -7.17 16.56 2.20
N LYS A 67 -8.43 17.00 2.13
CA LYS A 67 -8.80 18.41 2.04
C LYS A 67 -8.41 19.20 3.29
N TYR A 68 -8.68 18.65 4.48
CA TYR A 68 -8.28 19.24 5.76
C TYR A 68 -6.77 19.52 5.79
N LEU A 69 -5.94 18.52 5.45
CA LEU A 69 -4.48 18.66 5.46
C LEU A 69 -3.97 19.67 4.44
N VAL A 70 -4.52 19.68 3.22
CA VAL A 70 -4.16 20.67 2.19
C VAL A 70 -4.53 22.07 2.62
N ASP A 71 -5.76 22.30 3.09
CA ASP A 71 -6.19 23.64 3.48
C ASP A 71 -5.39 24.15 4.68
N LEU A 72 -5.10 23.29 5.66
CA LEU A 72 -4.23 23.63 6.78
C LEU A 72 -2.81 23.97 6.30
N SER A 73 -2.24 23.18 5.39
CA SER A 73 -0.89 23.45 4.84
C SER A 73 -0.81 24.80 4.12
N ILE A 74 -1.88 25.16 3.40
CA ILE A 74 -1.98 26.46 2.73
C ILE A 74 -2.14 27.60 3.74
N GLU A 75 -2.90 27.39 4.81
CA GLU A 75 -3.11 28.39 5.87
C GLU A 75 -1.84 28.63 6.69
N THR A 76 -1.11 27.57 7.05
CA THR A 76 0.10 27.65 7.88
C THR A 76 1.35 27.96 7.07
N GLY A 77 1.36 27.68 5.77
CA GLY A 77 2.54 27.76 4.92
C GLY A 77 3.55 26.64 5.20
N VAL A 78 3.15 25.57 5.87
CA VAL A 78 3.98 24.41 6.22
C VAL A 78 3.34 23.15 5.63
N LEU A 79 4.15 22.19 5.19
CA LEU A 79 3.66 20.87 4.80
C LEU A 79 3.05 20.15 6.01
N GLU A 80 1.73 20.09 6.08
CA GLU A 80 1.02 19.33 7.10
C GLU A 80 0.71 17.92 6.59
N LEU A 81 1.18 16.92 7.32
CA LEU A 81 0.89 15.51 7.09
C LEU A 81 0.76 14.80 8.43
N SER A 82 -0.45 14.36 8.76
CA SER A 82 -0.76 13.69 10.02
C SER A 82 -1.94 12.76 9.81
N HIS A 83 -1.96 11.63 10.54
CA HIS A 83 -3.13 10.76 10.67
C HIS A 83 -4.25 11.36 11.53
N TYR A 84 -3.97 12.49 12.18
CA TYR A 84 -4.85 13.12 13.15
C TYR A 84 -5.35 14.49 12.68
N GLU A 85 -6.60 14.80 13.03
CA GLU A 85 -7.14 16.16 12.90
C GLU A 85 -7.22 16.84 14.27
N SER A 86 -7.10 18.16 14.30
CA SER A 86 -7.13 18.94 15.53
C SER A 86 -8.48 19.64 15.70
N VAL A 87 -9.09 19.47 16.89
CA VAL A 87 -10.36 20.12 17.23
C VAL A 87 -10.22 21.64 17.09
N GLY A 88 -11.19 22.26 16.41
CA GLY A 88 -11.23 23.70 16.19
C GLY A 88 -10.53 24.19 14.92
N VAL A 89 -9.80 23.33 14.21
CA VAL A 89 -9.29 23.63 12.87
C VAL A 89 -10.41 23.47 11.83
N ALA A 90 -10.46 24.37 10.85
CA ALA A 90 -11.49 24.35 9.81
C ALA A 90 -11.44 23.04 9.01
N GLY A 91 -12.60 22.45 8.74
CA GLY A 91 -12.70 21.17 8.04
C GLY A 91 -12.56 19.94 8.95
N PHE A 92 -12.38 20.10 10.26
CA PHE A 92 -12.37 18.99 11.22
C PHE A 92 -13.62 18.12 11.12
N THR A 93 -13.41 16.82 11.01
CA THR A 93 -14.43 15.77 10.95
C THR A 93 -14.25 14.70 12.03
N GLY A 94 -13.03 14.53 12.54
CA GLY A 94 -12.72 13.60 13.64
C GLY A 94 -11.22 13.49 13.90
N GLU A 95 -10.83 13.36 15.17
CA GLU A 95 -9.41 13.34 15.56
C GLU A 95 -8.71 12.10 15.01
N TYR A 96 -9.29 10.91 15.19
CA TYR A 96 -8.71 9.66 14.71
C TYR A 96 -9.32 9.23 13.36
N PRO A 97 -8.64 8.38 12.56
CA PRO A 97 -9.18 7.88 11.29
C PRO A 97 -10.56 7.24 11.44
N GLY A 98 -10.77 6.53 12.55
CA GLY A 98 -12.05 5.94 12.90
C GLY A 98 -13.16 6.95 13.15
N ASP A 99 -12.86 8.07 13.84
CA ASP A 99 -13.85 9.13 14.09
C ASP A 99 -14.30 9.76 12.78
N ARG A 100 -13.36 9.97 11.84
CA ARG A 100 -13.66 10.49 10.50
C ARG A 100 -14.50 9.51 9.68
N ALA A 101 -14.23 8.21 9.80
CA ALA A 101 -15.08 7.20 9.16
C ALA A 101 -16.51 7.21 9.74
N ILE A 102 -16.64 7.32 11.07
CA ILE A 102 -17.93 7.40 11.77
C ILE A 102 -18.69 8.69 11.40
N SER A 103 -18.00 9.83 11.26
CA SER A 103 -18.62 11.10 10.87
C SER A 103 -19.28 11.03 9.48
N GLN A 104 -18.76 10.17 8.59
CA GLN A 104 -19.34 9.86 7.28
C GLN A 104 -20.32 8.67 7.31
N GLY A 105 -20.60 8.14 8.51
CA GLY A 105 -21.55 7.06 8.75
C GLY A 105 -21.02 5.65 8.48
N TYR A 106 -19.70 5.46 8.41
CA TYR A 106 -19.07 4.14 8.33
C TYR A 106 -18.73 3.64 9.74
N TYR A 107 -19.57 2.73 10.25
CA TYR A 107 -19.37 2.12 11.56
C TYR A 107 -18.50 0.87 11.39
N TYR A 108 -17.22 1.00 11.74
CA TYR A 108 -16.21 -0.02 11.52
C TYR A 108 -16.04 -0.93 12.73
N SER A 109 -15.63 -2.18 12.48
CA SER A 109 -15.10 -3.07 13.51
C SER A 109 -13.59 -2.91 13.65
N ALA A 110 -12.87 -2.73 12.54
CA ALA A 110 -11.48 -2.29 12.51
C ALA A 110 -11.19 -1.55 11.20
N LEU A 111 -10.14 -0.72 11.21
CA LEU A 111 -9.81 0.20 10.15
C LEU A 111 -8.29 0.42 10.14
N ALA A 112 -7.70 0.46 8.96
CA ALA A 112 -6.34 0.94 8.71
C ALA A 112 -6.38 2.18 7.83
N GLU A 113 -5.44 3.10 8.04
CA GLU A 113 -5.25 4.27 7.21
C GLU A 113 -3.83 4.32 6.67
N ILE A 114 -3.70 4.71 5.41
CA ILE A 114 -2.43 5.03 4.77
C ILE A 114 -2.57 6.35 4.03
N LEU A 115 -1.53 7.19 4.06
CA LEU A 115 -1.62 8.53 3.47
C LEU A 115 -0.25 9.07 3.11
N GLU A 116 -0.24 9.99 2.15
CA GLU A 116 0.97 10.69 1.73
C GLU A 116 0.71 12.15 1.36
N ALA A 117 1.82 12.88 1.23
CA ALA A 117 1.86 14.25 0.78
C ALA A 117 2.85 14.44 -0.36
N THR A 118 2.50 15.35 -1.27
CA THR A 118 3.49 16.05 -2.08
C THR A 118 3.23 17.54 -2.00
N GLU A 119 4.33 18.31 -1.97
CA GLU A 119 4.33 19.76 -2.08
C GLU A 119 5.29 20.13 -3.21
N LEU A 120 4.89 21.10 -4.03
CA LEU A 120 5.78 21.69 -5.03
C LEU A 120 5.64 23.21 -5.07
N GLU A 121 6.78 23.90 -4.96
CA GLU A 121 6.89 25.31 -5.26
C GLU A 121 7.56 25.53 -6.62
N TYR A 122 7.00 26.42 -7.44
CA TYR A 122 7.52 26.69 -8.78
C TYR A 122 7.22 28.12 -9.25
N THR A 123 8.16 28.70 -10.00
CA THR A 123 8.00 30.02 -10.65
C THR A 123 7.57 29.89 -12.12
N TYR A 124 7.87 28.75 -12.74
CA TYR A 124 7.45 28.39 -14.09
C TYR A 124 6.73 27.05 -14.04
N GLN A 125 5.57 26.98 -14.69
CA GLN A 125 4.74 25.78 -14.66
C GLN A 125 5.50 24.57 -15.24
N PRO A 126 5.78 23.52 -14.45
CA PRO A 126 6.39 22.30 -14.96
C PRO A 126 5.36 21.44 -15.69
N ILE A 127 5.83 20.35 -16.30
CA ILE A 127 4.94 19.28 -16.76
C ILE A 127 4.49 18.51 -15.53
N PHE A 128 3.20 18.61 -15.22
CA PHE A 128 2.61 17.88 -14.10
C PHE A 128 2.12 16.51 -14.54
N PRO A 129 2.26 15.48 -13.68
CA PRO A 129 1.48 14.26 -13.84
C PRO A 129 -0.01 14.60 -13.74
N THR A 130 -0.82 13.86 -14.50
CA THR A 130 -2.28 13.86 -14.35
C THR A 130 -2.67 13.44 -12.94
N MET A 131 -3.90 13.77 -12.51
CA MET A 131 -4.38 13.34 -11.19
C MET A 131 -4.39 11.81 -11.07
N GLU A 132 -4.76 11.09 -12.12
CA GLU A 132 -4.71 9.63 -12.16
C GLU A 132 -3.29 9.08 -11.98
N GLU A 133 -2.30 9.66 -12.66
CA GLU A 133 -0.88 9.30 -12.46
C GLU A 133 -0.40 9.63 -11.04
N ARG A 134 -0.84 10.76 -10.45
CA ARG A 134 -0.53 11.10 -9.05
C ARG A 134 -1.05 10.04 -8.10
N GLY A 135 -2.32 9.65 -8.21
CA GLY A 135 -2.87 8.61 -7.35
C GLY A 135 -2.18 7.25 -7.53
N ALA A 136 -1.85 6.86 -8.77
CA ALA A 136 -1.10 5.65 -9.03
C ALA A 136 0.30 5.69 -8.39
N ASN A 137 1.02 6.82 -8.54
CA ASN A 137 2.32 7.02 -7.91
C ASN A 137 2.23 7.03 -6.39
N SER A 138 1.16 7.63 -5.84
CA SER A 138 0.95 7.69 -4.41
C SER A 138 0.77 6.30 -3.81
N MET A 139 -0.09 5.50 -4.40
CA MET A 139 -0.28 4.13 -3.94
C MET A 139 1.01 3.30 -4.09
N ARG A 140 1.78 3.46 -5.17
CA ARG A 140 3.09 2.77 -5.32
C ARG A 140 4.09 3.20 -4.25
N SER A 141 4.09 4.47 -3.86
CA SER A 141 4.92 5.00 -2.78
C SER A 141 4.56 4.35 -1.46
N LEU A 142 3.27 4.33 -1.10
CA LEU A 142 2.78 3.72 0.14
C LEU A 142 3.04 2.21 0.21
N LEU A 143 2.86 1.49 -0.90
CA LEU A 143 3.18 0.06 -1.02
C LEU A 143 4.69 -0.25 -0.93
N ASN A 144 5.55 0.78 -0.97
CA ASN A 144 7.00 0.66 -0.90
C ASN A 144 7.55 1.13 0.47
N THR A 145 6.73 1.02 1.51
CA THR A 145 7.08 1.34 2.90
C THR A 145 6.82 0.12 3.81
N VAL A 146 7.06 0.22 5.12
CA VAL A 146 6.85 -0.90 6.06
C VAL A 146 5.44 -0.87 6.64
N TYR A 147 5.12 0.16 7.42
CA TYR A 147 3.85 0.28 8.13
C TYR A 147 2.69 0.60 7.18
N HIS A 148 2.85 1.50 6.21
CA HIS A 148 1.77 1.72 5.23
C HIS A 148 1.57 0.51 4.31
N LEU A 149 2.60 -0.28 4.01
CA LEU A 149 2.39 -1.54 3.28
C LEU A 149 1.56 -2.54 4.11
N SER A 150 1.80 -2.65 5.43
CA SER A 150 0.93 -3.44 6.31
C SER A 150 -0.52 -2.92 6.27
N GLY A 151 -0.70 -1.60 6.38
CA GLY A 151 -2.02 -0.96 6.28
C GLY A 151 -2.72 -1.20 4.94
N ALA A 152 -1.99 -1.12 3.82
CA ALA A 152 -2.50 -1.38 2.47
C ALA A 152 -2.95 -2.85 2.28
N MET A 153 -2.31 -3.76 3.02
CA MET A 153 -2.59 -5.20 3.02
C MET A 153 -3.46 -5.65 4.20
N PHE A 154 -4.08 -4.68 4.90
CA PHE A 154 -5.00 -4.95 5.99
C PHE A 154 -6.16 -5.85 5.55
N GLU A 155 -6.62 -6.72 6.44
CA GLU A 155 -7.70 -7.70 6.21
C GLU A 155 -9.11 -7.12 6.09
N GLY A 156 -9.25 -5.84 5.74
CA GLY A 156 -10.55 -5.22 5.45
C GLY A 156 -11.17 -5.71 4.15
N SER A 157 -12.51 -5.68 4.09
CA SER A 157 -13.29 -5.92 2.88
C SER A 157 -13.53 -4.66 2.08
N ASP A 158 -13.60 -3.52 2.76
CA ASP A 158 -14.01 -2.25 2.17
C ASP A 158 -12.79 -1.33 2.05
N VAL A 159 -12.83 -0.46 1.05
CA VAL A 159 -11.86 0.63 0.93
C VAL A 159 -12.51 1.93 0.53
N GLY A 160 -12.00 3.03 1.05
CA GLY A 160 -12.24 4.35 0.48
C GLY A 160 -10.93 5.04 0.14
N LEU A 161 -10.94 5.76 -0.97
CA LEU A 161 -9.81 6.52 -1.49
C LEU A 161 -10.20 8.00 -1.60
N GLY A 162 -9.27 8.89 -1.30
CA GLY A 162 -9.52 10.32 -1.44
C GLY A 162 -8.25 11.10 -1.70
N ALA A 163 -8.32 12.01 -2.66
CA ALA A 163 -7.28 12.98 -2.93
C ALA A 163 -7.83 14.41 -2.95
N TYR A 164 -7.01 15.35 -2.51
CA TYR A 164 -7.30 16.77 -2.69
C TYR A 164 -6.04 17.51 -3.08
N MET A 165 -6.20 18.49 -3.97
CA MET A 165 -5.11 19.32 -4.47
C MET A 165 -5.54 20.78 -4.49
N LYS A 166 -4.63 21.68 -4.12
CA LYS A 166 -4.85 23.12 -4.20
C LYS A 166 -3.56 23.82 -4.58
N THR A 167 -3.67 24.75 -5.52
CA THR A 167 -2.55 25.59 -5.96
C THR A 167 -2.84 27.04 -5.59
N THR A 168 -1.88 27.72 -4.97
CA THR A 168 -1.99 29.14 -4.60
C THR A 168 -0.72 29.88 -4.99
N MET A 169 -0.80 31.19 -5.23
CA MET A 169 0.40 32.02 -5.25
C MET A 169 0.82 32.34 -3.82
N ILE A 170 2.10 32.15 -3.51
CA ILE A 170 2.69 32.48 -2.20
C ILE A 170 3.51 33.77 -2.25
N ASP A 171 3.91 34.21 -3.44
CA ASP A 171 4.45 35.55 -3.70
C ASP A 171 4.09 36.04 -5.12
N ALA A 172 4.72 37.11 -5.60
CA ALA A 172 4.42 37.71 -6.90
C ALA A 172 4.70 36.80 -8.11
N THR A 173 5.53 35.77 -7.95
CA THR A 173 6.04 34.90 -9.02
C THR A 173 6.00 33.41 -8.70
N THR A 174 5.83 33.03 -7.43
CA THR A 174 5.93 31.64 -6.97
C THR A 174 4.55 31.07 -6.66
N TRP A 175 4.27 29.93 -7.26
CA TRP A 175 3.11 29.09 -6.96
C TRP A 175 3.52 27.97 -6.02
N ARG A 176 2.62 27.62 -5.11
CA ARG A 176 2.68 26.44 -4.25
C ARG A 176 1.52 25.52 -4.58
N GLU A 177 1.81 24.26 -4.89
CA GLU A 177 0.84 23.19 -5.05
C GLU A 177 0.95 22.24 -3.87
N GLU A 178 -0.18 22.03 -3.19
CA GLU A 178 -0.34 21.06 -2.12
C GLU A 178 -1.23 19.92 -2.63
N TYR A 179 -0.75 18.68 -2.52
CA TYR A 179 -1.51 17.48 -2.83
C TYR A 179 -1.44 16.50 -1.65
N ARG A 180 -2.60 15.96 -1.28
CA ARG A 180 -2.72 14.91 -0.28
C ARG A 180 -3.54 13.77 -0.84
N PHE A 181 -3.12 12.55 -0.54
CA PHE A 181 -3.82 11.33 -0.89
C PHE A 181 -3.90 10.43 0.35
N GLY A 182 -5.04 9.77 0.53
CA GLY A 182 -5.22 8.79 1.59
C GLY A 182 -6.12 7.64 1.16
N ALA A 183 -5.94 6.50 1.83
CA ALA A 183 -6.81 5.34 1.73
C ALA A 183 -7.18 4.84 3.13
N LEU A 184 -8.45 4.48 3.29
CA LEU A 184 -9.01 3.84 4.47
C LEU A 184 -9.45 2.45 4.08
N ILE A 185 -8.91 1.42 4.74
CA ILE A 185 -9.27 0.01 4.49
C ILE A 185 -9.90 -0.54 5.77
N GLY A 186 -11.11 -1.05 5.68
CA GLY A 186 -11.88 -1.42 6.87
C GLY A 186 -12.88 -2.53 6.64
N TYR A 187 -13.56 -2.93 7.71
CA TYR A 187 -14.69 -3.84 7.67
C TYR A 187 -15.66 -3.50 8.80
N THR A 188 -16.96 -3.74 8.58
CA THR A 188 -18.02 -3.38 9.54
C THR A 188 -18.36 -4.47 10.55
N SER A 189 -17.98 -5.72 10.27
CA SER A 189 -18.16 -6.89 11.15
C SER A 189 -17.01 -7.88 10.97
N PRO A 190 -16.53 -8.58 12.02
CA PRO A 190 -15.45 -9.56 11.91
C PRO A 190 -15.66 -10.64 10.83
N ASP A 191 -16.90 -10.99 10.50
CA ASP A 191 -17.24 -11.97 9.46
C ASP A 191 -16.93 -11.48 8.04
N LEU A 192 -16.72 -10.18 7.86
CA LEU A 192 -16.34 -9.56 6.60
C LEU A 192 -14.82 -9.44 6.42
N ARG A 193 -14.02 -9.90 7.39
CA ARG A 193 -12.56 -9.91 7.23
C ARG A 193 -12.16 -10.79 6.05
N ILE A 194 -11.25 -10.29 5.23
CA ILE A 194 -10.64 -11.10 4.18
C ILE A 194 -9.55 -11.96 4.83
N THR A 195 -9.71 -13.27 4.76
CA THR A 195 -8.77 -14.24 5.33
C THR A 195 -8.11 -15.06 4.23
N MET A 196 -6.81 -15.33 4.36
CA MET A 196 -6.05 -16.18 3.43
C MET A 196 -6.29 -17.69 3.67
N GLY A 197 -6.71 -18.05 4.87
CA GLY A 197 -6.88 -19.41 5.36
C GLY A 197 -5.67 -19.94 6.12
N THR A 198 -5.90 -21.05 6.84
CA THR A 198 -4.88 -21.64 7.72
C THR A 198 -3.59 -21.98 6.99
N ARG A 199 -2.47 -21.51 7.56
CA ARG A 199 -1.10 -21.72 7.04
C ARG A 199 -0.87 -21.26 5.60
N LYS A 200 -1.67 -20.30 5.13
CA LYS A 200 -1.41 -19.58 3.89
C LYS A 200 -0.60 -18.33 4.21
N VAL A 201 0.45 -18.11 3.42
CA VAL A 201 1.32 -16.93 3.46
C VAL A 201 1.11 -16.21 2.14
N ALA A 202 0.66 -14.96 2.22
CA ALA A 202 0.71 -14.00 1.12
C ALA A 202 1.99 -13.17 1.24
N THR A 203 2.47 -12.68 0.11
CA THR A 203 3.64 -11.79 0.06
C THR A 203 3.37 -10.62 -0.86
N TYR A 204 3.82 -9.42 -0.52
CA TYR A 204 3.91 -8.33 -1.48
C TYR A 204 5.32 -7.75 -1.45
N PRO A 205 6.03 -7.67 -2.58
CA PRO A 205 5.68 -8.24 -3.88
C PRO A 205 5.50 -9.78 -3.86
N CYS A 206 4.82 -10.31 -4.88
CA CYS A 206 4.64 -11.75 -5.10
C CYS A 206 5.19 -12.16 -6.48
N ASP A 207 4.93 -13.40 -6.89
CA ASP A 207 5.39 -13.89 -8.18
C ASP A 207 4.79 -13.10 -9.35
N GLY A 208 5.68 -12.67 -10.24
CA GLY A 208 5.32 -11.87 -11.41
C GLY A 208 4.98 -10.41 -11.09
N SER A 209 5.12 -9.96 -9.83
CA SER A 209 5.00 -8.53 -9.54
C SER A 209 6.06 -7.75 -10.31
N SER A 210 5.63 -6.65 -10.92
CA SER A 210 6.46 -5.79 -11.77
C SER A 210 6.32 -4.33 -11.37
N ASN A 211 7.20 -3.48 -11.90
CA ASN A 211 7.23 -2.05 -11.57
C ASN A 211 7.35 -1.79 -10.06
N ILE A 212 8.08 -2.66 -9.35
CA ILE A 212 8.41 -2.45 -7.95
C ILE A 212 9.43 -1.31 -7.84
N PRO A 213 9.23 -0.32 -6.95
CA PRO A 213 10.22 0.74 -6.77
C PRO A 213 11.60 0.18 -6.41
N THR A 214 12.65 0.85 -6.86
CA THR A 214 14.01 0.36 -6.63
C THR A 214 14.51 0.60 -5.21
N LYS A 215 13.92 1.57 -4.50
CA LYS A 215 14.40 2.04 -3.20
C LYS A 215 13.26 2.51 -2.33
N PHE A 216 13.42 2.35 -1.03
CA PHE A 216 12.61 2.94 0.03
C PHE A 216 13.48 3.92 0.81
N VAL A 217 12.94 5.11 1.11
CA VAL A 217 13.63 6.17 1.87
C VAL A 217 12.95 6.28 3.24
N PRO A 218 13.52 5.69 4.32
CA PRO A 218 12.80 5.49 5.57
C PRO A 218 12.32 6.76 6.27
N VAL A 219 13.02 7.89 6.08
CA VAL A 219 12.64 9.17 6.72
C VAL A 219 11.28 9.70 6.23
N TYR A 220 10.74 9.19 5.13
CA TYR A 220 9.41 9.57 4.63
C TYR A 220 8.27 8.76 5.24
N GLU A 221 8.57 7.72 6.03
CA GLU A 221 7.56 7.00 6.79
C GLU A 221 7.57 7.46 8.25
N SER A 222 6.39 7.71 8.81
CA SER A 222 6.21 8.12 10.19
C SER A 222 5.22 7.18 10.89
N PRO A 223 5.65 6.40 11.90
CA PRO A 223 7.01 6.39 12.46
C PRO A 223 8.02 5.74 11.51
N ASN A 224 9.31 6.07 11.65
CA ASN A 224 10.37 5.59 10.76
C ASN A 224 10.81 4.16 11.16
N PRO A 225 10.66 3.13 10.29
CA PRO A 225 11.05 1.75 10.58
C PRO A 225 12.57 1.50 10.64
N PHE A 226 13.37 2.50 10.28
CA PHE A 226 14.84 2.52 10.39
C PHE A 226 15.27 3.81 11.10
N PRO A 227 15.16 3.89 12.44
CA PRO A 227 15.37 5.13 13.18
C PRO A 227 16.79 5.72 13.04
N GLU A 228 17.77 4.91 12.65
CA GLU A 228 19.14 5.34 12.33
C GLU A 228 19.28 6.03 10.96
N MET A 229 18.27 5.91 10.09
CA MET A 229 18.22 6.55 8.77
C MET A 229 17.37 7.82 8.82
N THR A 230 18.00 8.94 9.18
CA THR A 230 17.33 10.22 9.46
C THR A 230 17.41 11.23 8.31
N SER A 231 17.92 10.84 7.14
CA SER A 231 18.15 11.73 5.99
C SER A 231 17.52 11.17 4.71
N THR A 232 17.05 12.05 3.84
CA THR A 232 16.48 11.72 2.52
C THR A 232 17.50 11.12 1.55
N SER A 233 18.80 11.23 1.85
CA SER A 233 19.88 10.59 1.11
C SER A 233 20.11 9.12 1.48
N GLN A 234 19.57 8.66 2.61
CA GLN A 234 19.66 7.27 3.06
C GLN A 234 18.48 6.48 2.50
N SER A 235 18.77 5.35 1.87
CA SER A 235 17.74 4.49 1.30
C SER A 235 18.14 3.03 1.35
N VAL A 236 17.12 2.18 1.43
CA VAL A 236 17.18 0.72 1.36
C VAL A 236 16.45 0.25 0.11
N GLY A 237 16.44 -1.04 -0.17
CA GLY A 237 15.58 -1.60 -1.21
C GLY A 237 14.11 -1.64 -0.80
N PRO A 238 13.19 -1.97 -1.73
CA PRO A 238 11.78 -2.10 -1.43
C PRO A 238 11.54 -3.23 -0.42
N PRO A 239 10.64 -3.04 0.55
CA PRO A 239 10.26 -4.09 1.48
C PRO A 239 9.53 -5.24 0.77
N ILE A 240 9.85 -6.48 1.15
CA ILE A 240 9.09 -7.68 0.80
C ILE A 240 8.30 -8.08 2.04
N TYR A 241 7.01 -7.76 2.04
CA TYR A 241 6.09 -8.07 3.12
C TYR A 241 5.58 -9.50 3.04
N LEU A 242 5.39 -10.12 4.19
CA LEU A 242 4.78 -11.42 4.38
C LEU A 242 3.69 -11.30 5.42
N LYS A 243 2.51 -11.86 5.13
CA LYS A 243 1.38 -11.92 6.06
C LYS A 243 0.81 -13.34 6.12
N VAL A 244 0.39 -13.74 7.31
CA VAL A 244 -0.54 -14.85 7.54
C VAL A 244 -1.75 -14.35 8.31
N ASP A 245 -2.84 -15.13 8.36
CA ASP A 245 -3.99 -14.75 9.16
C ASP A 245 -3.65 -14.76 10.66
N ALA A 246 -4.03 -13.71 11.38
CA ALA A 246 -4.03 -13.72 12.83
C ALA A 246 -5.02 -14.79 13.37
N PRO A 247 -4.70 -15.51 14.46
CA PRO A 247 -3.60 -15.27 15.39
C PRO A 247 -2.33 -16.12 15.11
N GLN A 248 -2.15 -16.65 13.90
CA GLN A 248 -0.98 -17.48 13.59
C GLN A 248 0.31 -16.66 13.73
N VAL A 249 1.39 -17.28 14.19
CA VAL A 249 2.68 -16.60 14.36
C VAL A 249 3.58 -16.89 13.17
N LEU A 250 4.06 -15.82 12.52
CA LEU A 250 4.99 -15.89 11.40
C LEU A 250 6.42 -15.63 11.88
N THR A 251 7.35 -16.48 11.44
CA THR A 251 8.78 -16.25 11.62
C THR A 251 9.48 -16.42 10.29
N VAL A 252 10.38 -15.50 9.93
CA VAL A 252 11.28 -15.64 8.77
C VAL A 252 12.67 -15.98 9.29
N ASN A 253 13.34 -16.96 8.69
CA ASN A 253 14.66 -17.40 9.10
C ASN A 253 15.75 -16.99 8.08
N SER A 254 17.01 -17.21 8.49
CA SER A 254 18.19 -16.78 7.74
C SER A 254 18.45 -17.56 6.44
N SER A 255 17.67 -18.61 6.12
CA SER A 255 17.79 -19.30 4.83
C SER A 255 17.01 -18.61 3.70
N SER A 256 16.34 -17.50 4.00
CA SER A 256 15.76 -16.63 2.97
C SER A 256 16.86 -15.95 2.15
N SER A 257 16.55 -15.61 0.90
CA SER A 257 17.47 -14.92 0.00
C SER A 257 16.73 -13.99 -0.97
N VAL A 258 17.40 -12.90 -1.31
CA VAL A 258 17.08 -12.04 -2.45
C VAL A 258 18.30 -12.07 -3.34
N SER A 259 18.14 -12.32 -4.64
CA SER A 259 19.30 -12.45 -5.54
C SER A 259 19.03 -11.96 -6.95
N GLN A 260 20.06 -11.44 -7.59
CA GLN A 260 20.07 -11.09 -9.01
C GLN A 260 21.03 -12.02 -9.74
N ASN A 261 20.56 -12.84 -10.67
CA ASN A 261 21.40 -13.78 -11.44
C ASN A 261 22.31 -14.64 -10.54
N GLY A 262 21.79 -15.10 -9.40
CA GLY A 262 22.53 -15.91 -8.42
C GLY A 262 23.43 -15.11 -7.46
N ILE A 263 23.55 -13.80 -7.63
CA ILE A 263 24.28 -12.92 -6.70
C ILE A 263 23.35 -12.48 -5.59
N SER A 264 23.70 -12.80 -4.34
CA SER A 264 22.92 -12.43 -3.16
C SER A 264 22.89 -10.92 -2.93
N VAL A 265 21.72 -10.39 -2.59
CA VAL A 265 21.51 -9.02 -2.12
C VAL A 265 21.37 -9.07 -0.60
N PRO A 266 22.15 -8.29 0.16
CA PRO A 266 22.03 -8.25 1.62
C PRO A 266 20.66 -7.70 2.01
N PHE A 267 20.08 -8.24 3.08
CA PHE A 267 18.79 -7.83 3.61
C PHE A 267 18.76 -7.90 5.14
N VAL A 268 17.82 -7.19 5.75
CA VAL A 268 17.41 -7.35 7.13
C VAL A 268 15.98 -7.86 7.21
N VAL A 269 15.59 -8.38 8.37
CA VAL A 269 14.21 -8.81 8.63
C VAL A 269 13.63 -7.98 9.77
N LEU A 270 12.50 -7.31 9.52
CA LEU A 270 11.68 -6.69 10.55
C LEU A 270 10.48 -7.58 10.87
N THR A 271 10.16 -7.69 12.16
CA THR A 271 9.10 -8.51 12.74
C THR A 271 8.56 -7.80 13.98
N ASN A 272 7.46 -8.30 14.53
CA ASN A 272 6.96 -7.83 15.83
C ASN A 272 8.04 -7.78 16.94
N ALA A 273 8.98 -8.73 16.95
CA ALA A 273 9.98 -8.86 18.02
C ALA A 273 11.11 -7.81 17.97
N ASN A 274 11.31 -7.15 16.83
CA ASN A 274 12.37 -6.17 16.63
C ASN A 274 11.87 -4.91 15.91
N ASP A 275 10.56 -4.65 15.95
CA ASP A 275 9.98 -3.39 15.52
C ASP A 275 10.56 -2.26 16.38
N PRO A 276 11.21 -1.24 15.79
CA PRO A 276 11.76 -0.13 16.55
C PRO A 276 10.69 0.80 17.12
N ASN A 277 9.45 0.70 16.66
CA ASN A 277 8.37 1.62 17.02
C ASN A 277 7.27 0.91 17.80
N LEU A 278 6.62 1.68 18.69
CA LEU A 278 5.44 1.25 19.43
C LEU A 278 4.30 2.22 19.15
N ASP A 279 3.10 1.68 18.96
CA ASP A 279 1.87 2.46 18.90
C ASP A 279 1.70 3.18 20.25
N PRO A 280 1.58 4.52 20.26
CA PRO A 280 1.53 5.29 21.50
C PRO A 280 0.25 5.05 22.31
N ASN A 281 -0.82 4.59 21.68
CA ASN A 281 -2.11 4.32 22.32
C ASN A 281 -2.15 2.91 22.93
N SER A 282 -1.61 1.91 22.22
CA SER A 282 -1.66 0.51 22.65
C SER A 282 -0.39 0.01 23.36
N GLY A 283 0.74 0.70 23.17
CA GLY A 283 2.06 0.30 23.65
C GLY A 283 2.62 -0.95 22.95
N LYS A 284 2.03 -1.37 21.84
CA LYS A 284 2.43 -2.56 21.08
C LYS A 284 3.22 -2.19 19.82
N PRO A 285 4.08 -3.09 19.30
CA PRO A 285 4.66 -2.94 17.97
C PRO A 285 3.60 -2.71 16.89
N TYR A 286 3.94 -1.95 15.86
CA TYR A 286 3.10 -1.77 14.68
C TYR A 286 3.11 -3.00 13.77
N ILE A 287 4.23 -3.74 13.72
CA ILE A 287 4.31 -5.02 13.03
C ILE A 287 3.68 -6.09 13.91
N GLU A 288 2.63 -6.75 13.44
CA GLU A 288 1.96 -7.81 14.21
C GLU A 288 2.71 -9.16 14.18
N ALA A 289 2.38 -10.09 15.08
CA ALA A 289 3.06 -11.39 15.18
C ALA A 289 2.85 -12.31 13.97
N ASN A 290 1.85 -12.02 13.15
CA ASN A 290 1.52 -12.69 11.89
C ASN A 290 2.18 -12.02 10.67
N GLU A 291 3.11 -11.09 10.89
CA GLU A 291 3.72 -10.23 9.87
C GLU A 291 5.24 -10.24 9.92
N ALA A 292 5.87 -10.09 8.75
CA ALA A 292 7.31 -9.92 8.64
C ALA A 292 7.67 -9.16 7.36
N PHE A 293 8.80 -8.47 7.38
CA PHE A 293 9.34 -7.75 6.23
C PHE A 293 10.78 -8.17 5.97
N VAL A 294 11.08 -8.61 4.75
CA VAL A 294 12.44 -8.83 4.27
C VAL A 294 12.84 -7.61 3.43
N ILE A 295 13.83 -6.84 3.90
CA ILE A 295 14.15 -5.53 3.32
C ILE A 295 15.60 -5.54 2.85
N PRO A 296 15.89 -5.45 1.55
CA PRO A 296 17.25 -5.32 1.05
C PRO A 296 17.94 -4.11 1.66
N THR A 297 19.15 -4.24 2.20
CA THR A 297 19.87 -3.12 2.85
C THR A 297 20.50 -2.14 1.86
N VAL A 298 20.31 -2.38 0.55
CA VAL A 298 20.80 -1.55 -0.53
C VAL A 298 19.70 -1.36 -1.57
N PRO A 299 19.60 -0.18 -2.21
CA PRO A 299 18.73 0.02 -3.36
C PRO A 299 18.95 -1.05 -4.43
N LEU A 300 17.85 -1.51 -5.01
CA LEU A 300 17.87 -2.44 -6.14
C LEU A 300 18.15 -1.68 -7.44
N LYS A 301 18.57 -2.41 -8.47
CA LYS A 301 18.78 -1.83 -9.81
C LYS A 301 17.42 -1.66 -10.49
N PRO A 302 17.23 -0.60 -11.31
CA PRO A 302 16.02 -0.45 -12.12
C PRO A 302 15.93 -1.54 -13.19
N TYR A 303 14.71 -1.80 -13.68
CA TYR A 303 14.42 -2.75 -14.77
C TYR A 303 15.10 -4.12 -14.61
N THR A 304 15.15 -4.62 -13.37
CA THR A 304 15.90 -5.82 -13.02
C THR A 304 14.99 -6.84 -12.35
N THR A 305 15.09 -8.09 -12.79
CA THR A 305 14.42 -9.22 -12.14
C THR A 305 15.28 -9.76 -10.99
N TYR A 306 14.63 -9.94 -9.84
CA TYR A 306 15.21 -10.55 -8.64
C TYR A 306 14.49 -11.88 -8.35
N GLN A 307 15.28 -12.90 -8.03
CA GLN A 307 14.80 -14.15 -7.46
C GLN A 307 14.73 -14.00 -5.95
N VAL A 308 13.55 -14.23 -5.39
CA VAL A 308 13.29 -14.21 -3.95
C VAL A 308 12.99 -15.63 -3.50
N THR A 309 13.63 -16.06 -2.42
CA THR A 309 13.32 -17.30 -1.71
C THR A 309 13.08 -16.97 -0.25
N LEU A 310 11.89 -17.24 0.26
CA LEU A 310 11.51 -16.98 1.65
C LEU A 310 11.34 -18.30 2.37
N SER A 311 11.90 -18.40 3.57
CA SER A 311 11.85 -19.59 4.41
C SER A 311 11.60 -19.21 5.85
N GLY A 312 10.85 -20.04 6.56
CA GLY A 312 10.43 -19.69 7.91
C GLY A 312 9.49 -20.72 8.52
N SER A 313 8.66 -20.27 9.45
CA SER A 313 7.63 -21.09 10.08
C SER A 313 6.34 -20.31 10.32
N ILE A 314 5.22 -21.03 10.30
CA ILE A 314 3.89 -20.58 10.71
C ILE A 314 3.48 -21.50 11.84
N ASP A 315 3.26 -20.96 13.04
CA ASP A 315 2.99 -21.75 14.24
C ASP A 315 3.99 -22.91 14.42
N LYS A 316 5.28 -22.60 14.22
CA LYS A 316 6.43 -23.54 14.29
C LYS A 316 6.48 -24.59 13.18
N LEU A 317 5.56 -24.58 12.23
CA LEU A 317 5.59 -25.47 11.06
C LEU A 317 6.25 -24.78 9.87
N ALA A 318 7.24 -25.43 9.28
CA ALA A 318 8.04 -24.83 8.22
C ALA A 318 7.20 -24.41 7.00
N PHE A 319 7.57 -23.29 6.39
CA PHE A 319 7.10 -22.87 5.07
C PHE A 319 8.29 -22.49 4.18
N SER A 320 8.07 -22.57 2.87
CA SER A 320 8.95 -22.01 1.86
C SER A 320 8.15 -21.41 0.71
N ARG A 321 8.65 -20.31 0.15
CA ARG A 321 8.15 -19.65 -1.06
C ARG A 321 9.34 -19.25 -1.93
N SER A 322 9.19 -19.40 -3.24
CA SER A 322 10.20 -18.95 -4.20
C SER A 322 9.47 -18.31 -5.36
N PHE A 323 9.86 -17.09 -5.71
CA PHE A 323 9.19 -16.32 -6.76
C PHE A 323 10.12 -15.27 -7.36
N THR A 324 9.69 -14.67 -8.46
CA THR A 324 10.40 -13.57 -9.10
C THR A 324 9.61 -12.27 -9.05
N MET A 325 10.33 -11.17 -8.85
CA MET A 325 9.77 -9.82 -8.97
C MET A 325 10.69 -8.96 -9.83
N SER A 326 10.14 -7.94 -10.50
CA SER A 326 10.93 -7.00 -11.29
C SER A 326 10.74 -5.56 -10.84
N THR A 327 11.85 -4.82 -10.81
CA THR A 327 11.84 -3.40 -10.50
C THR A 327 11.46 -2.56 -11.71
N GLY A 328 10.82 -1.42 -11.45
CA GLY A 328 10.44 -0.44 -12.48
C GLY A 328 11.53 0.61 -12.75
N SER A 329 11.10 1.72 -13.34
CA SER A 329 11.87 2.96 -13.42
C SER A 329 12.17 3.52 -12.01
N GLN A 330 13.22 4.34 -11.91
CA GLN A 330 13.43 5.20 -10.73
C GLN A 330 12.60 6.48 -10.83
#